data_AF-A0A928MR02-F1
#
_entry.id   AF-A0A928MR02-F1
#
_cell.length_a   1.000
_cell.length_b   1.000
_cell.length_c   1.000
_cell.angle_alpha   90.00
_cell.angle_beta   90.00
_cell.angle_gamma   90.00
#
_symmetry.space_group_name_H-M   'P 1'
#
loop_
_entity.id
_entity.type
_entity.pdbx_description
1 polymer ?
#
loop_
_entity_poly.entity_id
_entity_poly.type
_entity_poly.pdbx_seq_one_letter_code
_entity_poly.pdbx_strand_id
1 'polypeptide(L)'
;MTHELEHFYIGESYGGNQDWFPTFMMRIGGCAAETACDSSLYLALHRGLKKIAPENAGTLSKKDYIRFAYEMRPYLAPRAMGVDRLETFMEGYGAYLRDRGETHLRMAPLPGSAPCDAAQRAVTRQIDLGLPVPMLVLNHRNSRFQDYVWHWFLLNGYDDSGAAFRVKAVTYSAYEWLELPGLWDTGYRRRGGLVLFQLE
;
A
#
# COMPACT_ATOMS: atom_id res chain seq x y z
N MET A 1 -11.30 -0.77 -19.93
CA MET A 1 -12.28 -0.33 -18.93
C MET A 1 -11.53 0.18 -17.70
N THR A 2 -12.14 1.08 -16.93
CA THR A 2 -11.55 1.59 -15.69
C THR A 2 -12.22 0.89 -14.51
N HIS A 3 -11.42 0.29 -13.63
CA HIS A 3 -11.87 -0.43 -12.45
C HIS A 3 -11.17 0.15 -11.23
N GLU A 4 -11.93 0.63 -10.25
CA GLU A 4 -11.37 1.20 -9.03
C GLU A 4 -12.16 0.78 -7.80
N LEU A 5 -11.44 0.66 -6.68
CA LEU A 5 -12.00 0.39 -5.38
C LEU A 5 -12.42 1.70 -4.73
N GLU A 6 -13.56 1.68 -4.06
CA GLU A 6 -13.99 2.80 -3.21
C GLU A 6 -12.92 3.06 -2.15
N HIS A 7 -12.34 4.25 -2.17
CA HIS A 7 -11.36 4.65 -1.17
C HIS A 7 -12.07 5.30 0.03
N PHE A 8 -11.32 5.55 1.10
CA PHE A 8 -11.84 6.14 2.33
C PHE A 8 -11.23 7.51 2.61
N TYR A 9 -11.85 8.24 3.53
CA TYR A 9 -11.38 9.54 3.98
C TYR A 9 -10.99 9.49 5.46
N ILE A 10 -9.97 10.28 5.82
CA ILE A 10 -9.57 10.55 7.20
C ILE A 10 -9.88 12.02 7.48
N GLY A 11 -11.00 12.27 8.15
CA GLY A 11 -11.63 13.60 8.14
C GLY A 11 -11.95 14.02 6.70
N GLU A 12 -11.32 15.10 6.24
CA GLU A 12 -11.49 15.63 4.87
C GLU A 12 -10.38 15.16 3.90
N SER A 13 -9.39 14.41 4.40
CA SER A 13 -8.25 13.93 3.59
C SER A 13 -8.59 12.64 2.86
N TYR A 14 -8.21 12.53 1.59
CA TYR A 14 -8.32 11.30 0.81
C TYR A 14 -7.21 10.32 1.20
N GLY A 15 -7.49 9.44 2.17
CA GLY A 15 -6.50 8.52 2.73
C GLY A 15 -5.46 9.19 3.65
N GLY A 16 -4.46 8.39 4.04
CA GLY A 16 -3.38 8.77 4.95
C GLY A 16 -2.34 9.71 4.34
N ASN A 17 -1.51 10.30 5.21
CA ASN A 17 -0.31 11.00 4.80
C ASN A 17 0.80 10.92 5.88
N GLN A 18 1.94 10.32 5.54
CA GLN A 18 3.09 10.19 6.45
C GLN A 18 3.61 11.51 7.03
N ASP A 19 3.42 12.65 6.36
CA ASP A 19 3.89 13.95 6.87
C ASP A 19 3.17 14.35 8.15
N TRP A 20 2.01 13.76 8.42
CA TRP A 20 1.26 13.97 9.65
C TRP A 20 1.94 13.38 10.88
N PHE A 21 2.86 12.42 10.71
CA PHE A 21 3.44 11.72 11.84
C PHE A 21 4.28 12.67 12.71
N PRO A 22 4.15 12.65 14.05
CA PRO A 22 4.88 13.56 14.92
C PRO A 22 6.42 13.43 14.88
N THR A 23 6.95 12.21 14.71
CA THR A 23 8.39 11.96 14.76
C THR A 23 9.02 12.01 13.37
N PHE A 24 10.19 12.66 13.27
CA PHE A 24 10.95 12.78 12.01
C PHE A 24 11.16 11.42 11.32
N MET A 25 11.58 10.40 12.08
CA MET A 25 11.77 9.05 11.55
C MET A 25 10.52 8.45 10.90
N MET A 26 9.33 8.72 11.44
CA MET A 26 8.09 8.25 10.84
C MET A 26 7.73 9.07 9.59
N ARG A 27 8.01 10.37 9.56
CA ARG A 27 7.78 11.19 8.36
C ARG A 27 8.65 10.80 7.17
N ILE A 28 9.86 10.28 7.41
CA ILE A 28 10.79 9.92 6.32
C ILE A 28 10.82 8.43 6.00
N GLY A 29 10.28 7.57 6.86
CA GLY A 29 10.40 6.11 6.72
C GLY A 29 9.21 5.33 7.26
N GLY A 30 8.08 6.00 7.52
CA GLY A 30 6.85 5.40 8.02
C GLY A 30 5.90 4.90 6.93
N CYS A 31 6.22 5.07 5.65
CA CYS A 31 5.38 4.70 4.50
C CYS A 31 4.89 3.23 4.55
N ALA A 32 5.73 2.30 5.05
CA ALA A 32 5.34 0.91 5.22
C ALA A 32 4.25 0.72 6.29
N ALA A 33 4.41 1.36 7.46
CA ALA A 33 3.41 1.33 8.51
C ALA A 33 2.11 2.02 8.05
N GLU A 34 2.22 3.14 7.35
CA GLU A 34 1.10 3.85 6.74
C GLU A 34 0.34 2.97 5.75
N THR A 35 1.05 2.34 4.80
CA THR A 35 0.45 1.45 3.80
C THR A 35 -0.25 0.25 4.45
N ALA A 36 0.30 -0.29 5.55
CA ALA A 36 -0.36 -1.33 6.33
C ALA A 36 -1.62 -0.81 7.05
N CYS A 37 -1.60 0.42 7.58
CA CYS A 37 -2.79 1.06 8.15
C CYS A 37 -3.88 1.28 7.09
N ASP A 38 -3.53 1.80 5.92
CA ASP A 38 -4.48 2.03 4.84
C ASP A 38 -5.07 0.71 4.30
N SER A 39 -4.23 -0.34 4.21
CA SER A 39 -4.68 -1.70 3.89
C SER A 39 -5.71 -2.20 4.92
N SER A 40 -5.37 -2.06 6.21
CA SER A 40 -6.23 -2.46 7.31
C SER A 40 -7.56 -1.70 7.33
N LEU A 41 -7.55 -0.39 7.10
CA LEU A 41 -8.76 0.43 7.04
C LEU A 41 -9.65 0.00 5.88
N TYR A 42 -9.08 -0.15 4.68
CA TYR A 42 -9.83 -0.62 3.52
C TYR A 42 -10.47 -1.99 3.79
N LEU A 43 -9.71 -2.96 4.29
CA LEU A 43 -10.19 -4.31 4.54
C LEU A 43 -11.24 -4.35 5.67
N ALA A 44 -11.12 -3.50 6.69
CA ALA A 44 -12.13 -3.37 7.72
C ALA A 44 -13.45 -2.79 7.19
N LEU A 45 -13.36 -1.75 6.35
CA LEU A 45 -14.53 -1.04 5.78
C LEU A 45 -15.26 -1.87 4.72
N HIS A 46 -14.51 -2.53 3.83
CA HIS A 46 -15.08 -3.14 2.62
C HIS A 46 -15.03 -4.67 2.61
N ARG A 47 -14.25 -5.30 3.49
CA ARG A 47 -14.10 -6.77 3.54
C ARG A 47 -14.48 -7.39 4.88
N GLY A 48 -14.92 -6.59 5.85
CA GLY A 48 -15.44 -7.08 7.13
C GLY A 48 -14.37 -7.49 8.14
N LEU A 49 -13.09 -7.23 7.88
CA LEU A 49 -11.97 -7.52 8.79
C LEU A 49 -11.89 -6.44 9.88
N LYS A 50 -12.95 -6.28 10.68
CA LYS A 50 -13.09 -5.16 11.62
C LYS A 50 -12.01 -5.11 12.70
N LYS A 51 -11.44 -6.26 13.06
CA LYS A 51 -10.44 -6.35 14.16
C LYS A 51 -9.11 -5.73 13.80
N ILE A 52 -8.76 -5.58 12.53
CA ILE A 52 -7.42 -5.12 12.11
C ILE A 52 -7.33 -3.59 11.92
N ALA A 53 -8.38 -2.87 12.32
CA ALA A 53 -8.45 -1.40 12.28
C ALA A 53 -9.07 -0.86 13.59
N PRO A 54 -9.00 0.46 13.83
CA PRO A 54 -9.74 1.10 14.93
C PRO A 54 -11.25 0.92 14.80
N GLU A 55 -11.96 0.89 15.92
CA GLU A 55 -13.44 0.70 15.94
C GLU A 55 -14.18 1.80 15.17
N ASN A 56 -13.62 3.01 15.14
CA ASN A 56 -14.16 4.16 14.41
C ASN A 56 -13.62 4.29 12.97
N ALA A 57 -13.20 3.20 12.33
CA ALA A 57 -12.62 3.21 10.98
C ALA A 57 -13.40 4.05 9.94
N GLY A 58 -14.75 4.07 10.01
CA GLY A 58 -15.59 4.82 9.07
C GLY A 58 -15.67 6.33 9.31
N THR A 59 -15.20 6.82 10.47
CA THR A 59 -15.25 8.24 10.86
C THR A 59 -13.91 8.68 11.46
N LEU A 60 -12.82 8.09 10.97
CA LEU A 60 -11.49 8.24 11.53
C LEU A 60 -11.02 9.70 11.44
N SER A 61 -10.65 10.29 12.58
CA SER A 61 -10.01 11.61 12.57
C SER A 61 -8.52 11.48 12.25
N LYS A 62 -7.86 12.57 11.83
CA LYS A 62 -6.40 12.62 11.68
C LYS A 62 -5.66 12.17 12.95
N LYS A 63 -6.17 12.52 14.14
CA LYS A 63 -5.57 12.14 15.42
C LYS A 63 -5.67 10.62 15.66
N ASP A 64 -6.80 10.02 15.30
CA ASP A 64 -7.01 8.58 15.43
C ASP A 64 -6.13 7.82 14.44
N TYR A 65 -6.01 8.32 13.21
CA TYR A 65 -5.11 7.75 12.21
C TYR A 65 -3.64 7.77 12.66
N ILE A 66 -3.17 8.91 13.19
CA ILE A 66 -1.80 9.00 13.74
C ILE A 66 -1.61 7.98 14.87
N ARG A 67 -2.59 7.84 15.77
CA ARG A 67 -2.50 6.82 16.83
C ARG A 67 -2.38 5.42 16.25
N PHE A 68 -3.21 5.11 15.27
CA PHE A 68 -3.20 3.81 14.61
C PHE A 68 -1.86 3.52 13.91
N ALA A 69 -1.28 4.49 13.21
CA ALA A 69 0.06 4.35 12.62
C ALA A 69 1.15 4.08 13.67
N TYR A 70 1.02 4.62 14.87
CA TYR A 70 1.97 4.36 15.97
C TYR A 70 1.72 3.02 16.67
N GLU A 71 0.50 2.47 16.61
CA GLU A 71 0.23 1.08 16.98
C GLU A 71 0.83 0.10 15.96
N MET A 72 0.86 0.46 14.67
CA MET A 72 1.49 -0.33 13.61
C MET A 72 3.02 -0.24 13.62
N ARG A 73 3.58 0.87 14.11
CA ARG A 73 5.02 1.16 14.11
C ARG A 73 5.91 0.04 14.69
N PRO A 74 5.60 -0.62 15.82
CA PRO A 74 6.47 -1.69 16.35
C PRO A 74 6.67 -2.86 15.37
N TYR A 75 5.69 -3.09 14.49
CA TYR A 75 5.73 -4.15 13.48
C TYR A 75 6.46 -3.71 12.20
N LEU A 76 6.31 -2.44 11.82
CA LEU A 76 6.85 -1.85 10.60
C LEU A 76 7.61 -0.56 10.90
N ALA A 77 8.57 -0.64 11.81
CA ALA A 77 9.34 0.52 12.23
C ALA A 77 10.22 1.04 11.09
N PRO A 78 10.41 2.38 10.99
CA PRO A 78 11.41 2.98 10.11
C PRO A 78 12.80 2.42 10.39
N ARG A 79 13.58 2.18 9.32
CA ARG A 79 14.95 1.66 9.35
C ARG A 79 15.86 2.55 8.49
N ALA A 80 17.18 2.37 8.58
CA ALA A 80 18.13 3.18 7.82
C ALA A 80 17.88 3.20 6.30
N MET A 81 17.38 2.09 5.73
CA MET A 81 16.99 1.97 4.32
C MET A 81 15.45 1.92 4.15
N GLY A 82 14.69 2.26 5.18
CA GLY A 82 13.26 1.96 5.24
C GLY A 82 12.97 0.45 5.30
N VAL A 83 11.71 0.08 5.11
CA VAL A 83 11.32 -1.31 4.89
C VAL A 83 11.54 -1.61 3.41
N ASP A 84 12.74 -2.05 3.02
CA ASP A 84 13.16 -2.12 1.62
C ASP A 84 12.94 -3.48 0.95
N ARG A 85 12.14 -4.35 1.59
CA ARG A 85 11.85 -5.73 1.18
C ARG A 85 10.39 -6.07 1.38
N LEU A 86 9.82 -6.78 0.42
CA LEU A 86 8.45 -7.31 0.51
C LEU A 86 8.32 -8.26 1.71
N GLU A 87 9.34 -9.10 1.96
CA GLU A 87 9.32 -10.04 3.09
C GLU A 87 9.21 -9.32 4.43
N THR A 88 9.99 -8.25 4.64
CA THR A 88 9.94 -7.47 5.89
C THR A 88 8.59 -6.80 6.09
N PHE A 89 7.94 -6.31 5.03
CA PHE A 89 6.58 -5.80 5.10
C PHE A 89 5.59 -6.90 5.50
N MET A 90 5.62 -8.04 4.81
CA MET A 90 4.70 -9.15 5.06
C MET A 90 4.89 -9.79 6.45
N GLU A 91 6.12 -9.92 6.92
CA GLU A 91 6.42 -10.44 8.26
C GLU A 91 5.90 -9.51 9.36
N GLY A 92 6.17 -8.20 9.22
CA GLY A 92 5.71 -7.17 10.15
C GLY A 92 4.18 -7.07 10.16
N TYR A 93 3.57 -6.86 9.00
CA TYR A 93 2.12 -6.76 8.91
C TYR A 93 1.44 -8.07 9.32
N GLY A 94 2.01 -9.22 8.97
CA GLY A 94 1.52 -10.53 9.40
C GLY A 94 1.58 -10.72 10.92
N ALA A 95 2.60 -10.19 11.59
CA ALA A 95 2.66 -10.19 13.05
C ALA A 95 1.58 -9.29 13.67
N TYR A 96 1.34 -8.10 13.10
CA TYR A 96 0.22 -7.24 13.51
C TYR A 96 -1.13 -7.96 13.36
N LEU A 97 -1.38 -8.59 12.21
CA LEU A 97 -2.64 -9.32 11.96
C LEU A 97 -2.85 -10.44 12.99
N ARG A 98 -1.81 -11.23 13.30
CA ARG A 98 -1.87 -12.28 14.33
C ARG A 98 -2.18 -11.73 15.71
N ASP A 99 -1.56 -10.62 16.11
CA ASP A 99 -1.82 -9.99 17.42
C ASP A 99 -3.24 -9.43 17.52
N ARG A 100 -3.87 -9.10 16.38
CA ARG A 100 -5.29 -8.73 16.29
C ARG A 100 -6.24 -9.94 16.15
N GLY A 101 -5.69 -11.16 16.15
CA GLY A 101 -6.45 -12.40 16.01
C GLY A 101 -7.03 -12.62 14.61
N GLU A 102 -6.44 -12.02 13.57
CA GLU A 102 -6.80 -12.22 12.17
C GLU A 102 -5.94 -13.35 11.56
N THR A 103 -6.61 -14.35 11.00
CA THR A 103 -5.97 -15.58 10.49
C THR A 103 -6.37 -15.92 9.05
N HIS A 104 -7.37 -15.24 8.49
CA HIS A 104 -7.90 -15.48 7.15
C HIS A 104 -7.21 -14.64 6.07
N LEU A 105 -6.59 -13.51 6.46
CA LEU A 105 -5.79 -12.69 5.55
C LEU A 105 -4.35 -13.22 5.43
N ARG A 106 -4.01 -13.71 4.24
CA ARG A 106 -2.64 -14.09 3.86
C ARG A 106 -2.06 -13.10 2.85
N MET A 107 -0.73 -13.13 2.74
CA MET A 107 0.04 -12.27 1.84
C MET A 107 1.02 -13.11 1.02
N ALA A 108 1.17 -12.77 -0.26
CA ALA A 108 2.16 -13.35 -1.15
C ALA A 108 2.95 -12.25 -1.87
N PRO A 109 4.27 -12.39 -2.06
CA PRO A 109 5.06 -11.41 -2.78
C PRO A 109 4.96 -11.60 -4.30
N LEU A 110 4.95 -10.49 -5.05
CA LEU A 110 5.31 -10.47 -6.46
C LEU A 110 6.55 -9.56 -6.63
N PRO A 111 7.75 -10.12 -6.79
CA PRO A 111 8.96 -9.30 -6.88
C PRO A 111 8.96 -8.45 -8.15
N GLY A 112 9.52 -7.25 -8.07
CA GLY A 112 9.66 -6.33 -9.22
C GLY A 112 10.53 -6.87 -10.37
N SER A 113 11.24 -7.99 -10.16
CA SER A 113 11.93 -8.72 -11.22
C SER A 113 11.01 -9.59 -12.08
N ALA A 114 9.76 -9.79 -11.65
CA ALA A 114 8.77 -10.50 -12.45
C ALA A 114 8.44 -9.72 -13.73
N PRO A 115 8.06 -10.41 -14.82
CA PRO A 115 7.59 -9.77 -16.04
C PRO A 115 6.43 -8.78 -15.78
N CYS A 116 6.41 -7.67 -16.52
CA CYS A 116 5.40 -6.62 -16.33
C CYS A 116 3.96 -7.12 -16.56
N ASP A 117 3.76 -8.07 -17.47
CA ASP A 117 2.47 -8.71 -17.72
C ASP A 117 1.99 -9.54 -16.50
N ALA A 118 2.91 -10.09 -15.71
CA ALA A 118 2.57 -10.75 -14.45
C ALA A 118 2.07 -9.73 -13.41
N ALA A 119 2.68 -8.55 -13.35
CA ALA A 119 2.21 -7.45 -12.49
C ALA A 119 0.84 -6.94 -12.91
N GLN A 120 0.60 -6.75 -14.22
CA GLN A 120 -0.71 -6.38 -14.76
C GLN A 120 -1.79 -7.39 -14.34
N ARG A 121 -1.57 -8.69 -14.61
CA ARG A 121 -2.50 -9.76 -14.21
C ARG A 121 -2.75 -9.79 -12.71
N ALA A 122 -1.71 -9.57 -11.90
CA ALA A 122 -1.84 -9.57 -10.46
C ALA A 122 -2.68 -8.39 -9.95
N VAL A 123 -2.45 -7.18 -10.47
CA VAL A 123 -3.25 -5.99 -10.12
C VAL A 123 -4.69 -6.20 -10.56
N THR A 124 -4.95 -6.57 -11.81
CA THR A 124 -6.32 -6.84 -12.30
C THR A 124 -7.04 -7.83 -11.40
N ARG A 125 -6.43 -8.98 -11.11
CA ARG A 125 -7.04 -10.00 -10.25
C ARG A 125 -7.34 -9.48 -8.84
N GLN A 126 -6.43 -8.73 -8.23
CA GLN A 126 -6.64 -8.17 -6.89
C GLN A 126 -7.80 -7.17 -6.89
N ILE A 127 -7.81 -6.23 -7.83
CA ILE A 127 -8.87 -5.22 -7.94
C ILE A 127 -10.22 -5.84 -8.30
N ASP A 128 -10.28 -6.89 -9.12
CA ASP A 128 -11.54 -7.60 -9.43
C ASP A 128 -12.09 -8.36 -8.22
N LEU A 129 -11.22 -8.85 -7.33
CA LEU A 129 -11.60 -9.39 -6.01
C LEU A 129 -11.88 -8.28 -4.99
N GLY A 130 -11.72 -7.03 -5.41
CA GLY A 130 -11.66 -5.79 -4.65
C GLY A 130 -10.78 -5.84 -3.41
N LEU A 131 -9.54 -6.27 -3.63
CA LEU A 131 -8.44 -6.19 -2.71
C LEU A 131 -7.45 -5.14 -3.24
N PRO A 132 -7.01 -4.17 -2.41
CA PRO A 132 -5.98 -3.22 -2.81
C PRO A 132 -4.62 -3.92 -2.84
N VAL A 133 -3.64 -3.29 -3.48
CA VAL A 133 -2.32 -3.89 -3.68
C VAL A 133 -1.24 -2.98 -3.11
N PRO A 134 -0.64 -3.33 -1.96
CA PRO A 134 0.57 -2.65 -1.50
C PRO A 134 1.69 -2.79 -2.53
N MET A 135 2.31 -1.67 -2.87
CA MET A 135 3.42 -1.58 -3.81
C MET A 135 4.62 -0.92 -3.14
N LEU A 136 5.80 -1.50 -3.37
CA LEU A 136 7.08 -0.92 -3.05
C LEU A 136 7.80 -0.55 -4.34
N VAL A 137 8.29 0.68 -4.41
CA VAL A 137 9.26 1.12 -5.42
C VAL A 137 10.52 1.57 -4.70
N LEU A 138 11.65 0.92 -4.98
CA LEU A 138 12.91 1.22 -4.29
C LEU A 138 13.67 2.38 -4.90
N ASN A 139 13.88 2.35 -6.22
CA ASN A 139 14.59 3.41 -6.93
C ASN A 139 14.14 3.40 -8.39
N HIS A 140 14.23 4.54 -9.06
CA HIS A 140 13.72 4.71 -10.42
C HIS A 140 14.59 5.68 -11.23
N ARG A 141 14.95 5.31 -12.47
CA ARG A 141 15.76 6.19 -13.36
C ARG A 141 14.97 7.34 -13.96
N ASN A 142 13.70 7.08 -14.28
CA ASN A 142 12.80 8.11 -14.80
C ASN A 142 12.31 9.00 -13.66
N SER A 143 12.63 10.30 -13.71
CA SER A 143 12.24 11.31 -12.71
C SER A 143 10.74 11.51 -12.58
N ARG A 144 9.94 11.05 -13.57
CA ARG A 144 8.48 11.02 -13.49
C ARG A 144 7.95 10.30 -12.24
N PHE A 145 8.73 9.37 -11.70
CA PHE A 145 8.35 8.54 -10.55
C PHE A 145 9.14 8.89 -9.27
N GLN A 146 9.74 10.08 -9.20
CA GLN A 146 10.56 10.49 -8.05
C GLN A 146 9.80 10.45 -6.72
N ASP A 147 8.50 10.77 -6.72
CA ASP A 147 7.65 10.76 -5.52
C ASP A 147 7.32 9.34 -5.02
N TYR A 148 7.65 8.32 -5.82
CA TYR A 148 7.48 6.91 -5.51
C TYR A 148 8.81 6.21 -5.20
N VAL A 149 9.95 6.90 -5.25
CA VAL A 149 11.25 6.31 -4.95
C VAL A 149 11.40 6.09 -3.44
N TRP A 150 11.90 4.91 -3.06
CA TRP A 150 11.97 4.42 -1.67
C TRP A 150 10.63 4.48 -0.93
N HIS A 151 9.55 4.14 -1.63
CA HIS A 151 8.21 4.39 -1.15
C HIS A 151 7.30 3.16 -1.15
N TRP A 152 6.49 3.07 -0.10
CA TRP A 152 5.36 2.14 0.01
C TRP A 152 4.07 2.91 -0.15
N PHE A 153 3.17 2.39 -0.97
CA PHE A 153 1.87 3.00 -1.25
C PHE A 153 0.87 1.93 -1.71
N LEU A 154 -0.41 2.31 -1.86
CA LEU A 154 -1.44 1.41 -2.35
C LEU A 154 -1.72 1.63 -3.84
N LEU A 155 -1.95 0.54 -4.55
CA LEU A 155 -2.72 0.55 -5.79
C LEU A 155 -4.16 0.13 -5.48
N ASN A 156 -5.14 0.90 -5.93
CA ASN A 156 -6.55 0.59 -5.70
C ASN A 156 -7.42 0.71 -6.96
N GLY A 157 -6.80 0.66 -8.13
CA GLY A 157 -7.52 0.62 -9.40
C GLY A 157 -6.60 0.35 -10.58
N TYR A 158 -7.19 -0.04 -11.71
CA TYR A 158 -6.51 -0.18 -12.98
C TYR A 158 -7.38 0.37 -14.13
N ASP A 159 -6.72 0.73 -15.22
CA ASP A 159 -7.37 1.13 -16.48
C ASP A 159 -6.65 0.44 -17.65
N ASP A 160 -7.40 -0.39 -18.37
CA ASP A 160 -6.95 -1.09 -19.57
C ASP A 160 -7.71 -0.63 -20.84
N SER A 161 -8.41 0.50 -20.79
CA SER A 161 -9.12 1.07 -21.95
C SER A 161 -8.20 1.78 -22.96
N GLY A 162 -7.03 2.24 -22.49
CA GLY A 162 -6.11 3.06 -23.27
C GLY A 162 -4.99 2.27 -23.97
N ALA A 163 -4.06 3.02 -24.57
CA ALA A 163 -2.89 2.44 -25.24
C ALA A 163 -1.90 1.77 -24.27
N ALA A 164 -1.90 2.18 -22.99
CA ALA A 164 -1.06 1.62 -21.95
C ALA A 164 -1.90 1.24 -20.74
N PHE A 165 -1.53 0.14 -20.07
CA PHE A 165 -2.15 -0.29 -18.82
C PHE A 165 -1.77 0.68 -17.70
N ARG A 166 -2.76 1.27 -17.04
CA ARG A 166 -2.55 2.23 -15.94
C ARG A 166 -3.03 1.67 -14.62
N VAL A 167 -2.43 2.15 -13.53
CA VAL A 167 -2.83 1.84 -12.15
C VAL A 167 -3.07 3.12 -11.38
N LYS A 168 -4.06 3.09 -10.48
CA LYS A 168 -4.35 4.19 -9.56
C LYS A 168 -3.51 4.01 -8.31
N ALA A 169 -2.45 4.81 -8.19
CA ALA A 169 -1.61 4.88 -7.00
C ALA A 169 -2.23 5.86 -6.01
N VAL A 170 -2.27 5.50 -4.73
CA VAL A 170 -2.81 6.32 -3.64
C VAL A 170 -1.74 6.50 -2.59
N THR A 171 -1.41 7.75 -2.31
CA THR A 171 -0.40 8.16 -1.33
C THR A 171 -0.53 9.66 -1.04
N TYR A 172 -0.03 10.12 0.11
CA TYR A 172 0.06 11.55 0.46
C TYR A 172 -1.27 12.31 0.34
N SER A 173 -2.36 11.75 0.88
CA SER A 173 -3.70 12.35 0.82
C SER A 173 -4.25 12.54 -0.62
N ALA A 174 -3.70 11.84 -1.62
CA ALA A 174 -4.03 12.03 -3.02
C ALA A 174 -3.94 10.72 -3.82
N TYR A 175 -4.32 10.79 -5.10
CA TYR A 175 -4.12 9.69 -6.03
C TYR A 175 -3.63 10.16 -7.39
N GLU A 176 -3.02 9.24 -8.12
CA GLU A 176 -2.55 9.47 -9.48
C GLU A 176 -2.69 8.21 -10.34
N TRP A 177 -3.07 8.39 -11.60
CA TRP A 177 -3.10 7.30 -12.58
C TRP A 177 -1.77 7.22 -13.34
N LEU A 178 -1.02 6.15 -13.10
CA LEU A 178 0.32 5.93 -13.63
C LEU A 178 0.34 4.81 -14.66
N GLU A 179 1.16 4.92 -15.69
CA GLU A 179 1.42 3.80 -16.61
C GLU A 179 2.25 2.73 -15.90
N LEU A 180 1.68 1.54 -15.71
CA LEU A 180 2.34 0.46 -14.99
C LEU A 180 3.64 0.00 -15.65
N PRO A 181 3.76 -0.12 -17.00
CA PRO A 181 5.03 -0.49 -17.62
C PRO A 181 6.17 0.47 -17.25
N GLY A 182 5.89 1.77 -17.24
CA GLY A 182 6.86 2.79 -16.86
C GLY A 182 7.24 2.72 -15.38
N LEU A 183 6.24 2.53 -14.50
CA LEU A 183 6.45 2.42 -13.05
C LEU A 183 7.20 1.13 -12.66
N TRP A 184 6.96 0.04 -13.39
CA TRP A 184 7.53 -1.28 -13.11
C TRP A 184 8.97 -1.41 -13.63
N ASP A 185 9.29 -0.79 -14.77
CA ASP A 185 10.64 -0.81 -15.33
C ASP A 185 11.53 0.29 -14.75
N THR A 186 12.00 0.04 -13.53
CA THR A 186 12.72 1.07 -12.79
C THR A 186 14.15 1.34 -13.28
N GLY A 187 14.70 0.49 -14.14
CA GLY A 187 16.09 0.56 -14.61
C GLY A 187 17.14 0.11 -13.57
N TYR A 188 16.73 -0.55 -12.49
CA TYR A 188 17.62 -1.10 -11.45
C TYR A 188 17.43 -2.59 -11.22
N ARG A 189 18.39 -3.27 -10.58
CA ARG A 189 18.25 -4.69 -10.19
C ARG A 189 17.31 -4.86 -8.99
N ARG A 190 17.38 -3.94 -8.02
CA ARG A 190 16.46 -3.88 -6.87
C ARG A 190 15.34 -2.90 -7.20
N ARG A 191 14.14 -3.42 -7.45
CA ARG A 191 13.00 -2.64 -7.95
C ARG A 191 11.88 -2.45 -6.93
N GLY A 192 11.77 -3.35 -5.94
CA GLY A 192 10.62 -3.46 -5.04
C GLY A 192 9.67 -4.56 -5.51
N GLY A 193 8.37 -4.28 -5.58
CA GLY A 193 7.36 -5.21 -6.09
C GLY A 193 5.98 -4.98 -5.45
N LEU A 194 5.11 -5.99 -5.54
CA LEU A 194 3.76 -5.97 -4.98
C LEU A 194 3.62 -6.97 -3.83
N VAL A 195 2.74 -6.65 -2.88
CA VAL A 195 2.20 -7.62 -1.93
C VAL A 195 0.76 -7.92 -2.35
N LEU A 196 0.45 -9.21 -2.48
CA LEU A 196 -0.85 -9.69 -2.94
C LEU A 196 -1.63 -10.25 -1.75
N PHE A 197 -2.82 -9.72 -1.50
CA PHE A 197 -3.70 -10.25 -0.45
C PHE A 197 -4.46 -11.49 -0.91
N GLN A 198 -4.70 -12.39 0.03
CA GLN A 198 -5.47 -13.62 -0.17
C GLN A 198 -6.40 -13.78 1.04
N LEU A 199 -7.71 -13.77 0.81
CA LEU A 199 -8.70 -14.07 1.83
C LEU A 199 -9.10 -15.55 1.70
N GLU A 200 -9.04 -16.28 2.81
CA GLU A 200 -9.49 -17.66 2.95
C GLU A 200 -10.81 -17.78 3.73
#